data_AF-A0A0S9QQ73-F1
#
_entry.id   AF-A0A0S9QQ73-F1
#
_cell.length_a   1.000
_cell.length_b   1.000
_cell.length_c   1.000
_cell.angle_alpha   90.00
_cell.angle_beta   90.00
_cell.angle_gamma   90.00
#
_symmetry.space_group_name_H-M   'P 1'
#
loop_
_entity.id
_entity.type
_entity.pdbx_description
1 polymer ?
#
loop_
_entity_poly.entity_id
_entity_poly.type
_entity_poly.pdbx_seq_one_letter_code
_entity_poly.pdbx_strand_id
1 'polypeptide(L)'
;MPEEFRVVSHGALTASQLSALRGLFDREYLAEYGGWDPDRPYGYSPASVHILAFVGSALVGHVGFQTRTLTVGEAEVTVAGTGGVLVDEVARGSGLGRRLMRRAQEAMWEDERIQFGYLGCREGVIPFYESAGWQRVRAVERHTSMQDPRSTVVSSDGPLLIFPIRGRDWPAGEIDLRGTPW
;
A
#
# COMPACT_ATOMS: atom_id res chain seq x y z
N MET A 1 -17.10 -9.94 -18.16
CA MET A 1 -17.39 -8.49 -18.12
C MET A 1 -16.06 -7.76 -17.97
N PRO A 2 -15.87 -6.58 -18.57
CA PRO A 2 -14.64 -5.81 -18.39
C PRO A 2 -14.50 -5.33 -16.94
N GLU A 3 -13.26 -5.16 -16.47
CA GLU A 3 -13.01 -4.59 -15.16
C GLU A 3 -13.24 -3.07 -15.15
N GLU A 4 -13.92 -2.58 -14.13
CA GLU A 4 -14.09 -1.16 -13.86
C GLU A 4 -13.16 -0.74 -12.71
N PHE A 5 -12.35 0.30 -12.93
CA PHE A 5 -11.47 0.85 -11.89
C PHE A 5 -12.05 2.13 -11.33
N ARG A 6 -12.00 2.28 -10.01
CA ARG A 6 -12.40 3.51 -9.31
C ARG A 6 -11.28 3.97 -8.38
N VAL A 7 -10.99 5.26 -8.41
CA VAL A 7 -10.09 5.91 -7.45
C VAL A 7 -10.96 6.73 -6.51
N VAL A 8 -10.91 6.43 -5.21
CA VAL A 8 -11.83 7.00 -4.22
C VAL A 8 -11.01 7.45 -3.01
N SER A 9 -11.21 8.68 -2.54
CA SER A 9 -10.65 9.10 -1.26
C SER A 9 -11.37 8.37 -0.13
N HIS A 10 -10.67 8.07 0.95
CA HIS A 10 -11.21 7.29 2.07
C HIS A 10 -12.52 7.86 2.61
N GLY A 11 -12.57 9.18 2.85
CA GLY A 11 -13.77 9.87 3.33
C GLY A 11 -14.94 9.91 2.32
N ALA A 12 -14.71 9.55 1.06
CA ALA A 12 -15.73 9.44 0.02
C ALA A 12 -16.18 8.00 -0.24
N LEU A 13 -15.66 7.01 0.49
CA LEU A 13 -16.11 5.63 0.37
C LEU A 13 -17.58 5.52 0.77
N THR A 14 -18.39 4.91 -0.09
CA THR A 14 -19.77 4.59 0.23
C THR A 14 -19.84 3.40 1.19
N ALA A 15 -20.98 3.24 1.88
CA ALA A 15 -21.25 2.05 2.69
C ALA A 15 -21.12 0.75 1.88
N SER A 16 -21.53 0.75 0.61
CA SER A 16 -21.39 -0.43 -0.27
C SER A 16 -19.94 -0.72 -0.63
N GLN A 17 -19.10 0.30 -0.83
CA GLN A 17 -17.67 0.12 -1.09
C GLN A 17 -16.93 -0.37 0.16
N LEU A 18 -17.24 0.17 1.34
CA LEU A 18 -16.69 -0.31 2.62
C LEU A 18 -17.07 -1.77 2.88
N SER A 19 -18.34 -2.14 2.61
CA SER A 19 -18.78 -3.54 2.71
C SER A 19 -18.05 -4.45 1.72
N ALA A 20 -17.83 -3.99 0.49
CA ALA A 20 -17.11 -4.76 -0.52
C ALA A 20 -15.63 -4.94 -0.16
N LEU A 21 -14.97 -3.90 0.39
CA LEU A 21 -13.59 -3.96 0.89
C LEU A 21 -13.47 -4.96 2.03
N ARG A 22 -14.33 -4.85 3.05
CA ARG A 22 -14.41 -5.82 4.15
C ARG A 22 -14.57 -7.24 3.62
N GLY A 23 -15.51 -7.45 2.70
CA GLY A 23 -15.72 -8.75 2.07
C GLY A 23 -14.49 -9.27 1.32
N LEU A 24 -13.77 -8.42 0.59
CA LEU A 24 -12.55 -8.80 -0.14
C LEU A 24 -11.44 -9.24 0.83
N PHE A 25 -11.15 -8.43 1.85
CA PHE A 25 -10.08 -8.72 2.81
C PHE A 25 -10.43 -9.88 3.74
N ASP A 26 -11.66 -9.97 4.23
CA ASP A 26 -12.09 -11.05 5.13
C ASP A 26 -12.07 -12.41 4.42
N ARG A 27 -12.32 -12.46 3.10
CA ARG A 27 -12.16 -13.72 2.34
C ARG A 27 -10.73 -14.27 2.38
N GLU A 28 -9.73 -13.39 2.41
CA GLU A 28 -8.31 -13.79 2.40
C GLU A 28 -7.76 -13.98 3.82
N TYR A 29 -8.10 -13.07 4.74
CA TYR A 29 -7.31 -12.84 5.95
C TYR A 29 -8.10 -13.00 7.26
N LEU A 30 -9.42 -13.26 7.21
CA LEU A 30 -10.25 -13.31 8.42
C LEU A 30 -9.75 -14.33 9.44
N ALA A 31 -9.32 -15.51 8.99
CA ALA A 31 -8.88 -16.59 9.87
C ALA A 31 -7.56 -16.26 10.61
N GLU A 32 -6.69 -15.46 9.99
CA GLU A 32 -5.37 -15.15 10.53
C GLU A 32 -5.36 -13.85 11.35
N TYR A 33 -6.08 -12.83 10.89
CA TYR A 33 -6.00 -11.48 11.45
C TYR A 33 -7.33 -10.95 12.04
N GLY A 34 -8.42 -11.69 11.91
CA GLY A 34 -9.75 -11.22 12.27
C GLY A 34 -10.35 -10.27 11.23
N GLY A 35 -11.45 -9.62 11.59
CA GLY A 35 -12.21 -8.76 10.67
C GLY A 35 -11.39 -7.53 10.25
N TRP A 36 -11.42 -7.21 8.96
CA TRP A 36 -10.72 -6.06 8.41
C TRP A 36 -11.28 -4.74 8.98
N ASP A 37 -10.39 -3.81 9.32
CA ASP A 37 -10.74 -2.48 9.82
C ASP A 37 -10.16 -1.42 8.86
N PRO A 38 -10.99 -0.56 8.25
CA PRO A 38 -10.50 0.48 7.33
C PRO A 38 -9.58 1.52 8.00
N ASP A 39 -9.76 1.77 9.29
CA ASP A 39 -9.01 2.79 10.05
C ASP A 39 -7.72 2.22 10.65
N ARG A 40 -7.68 0.90 10.87
CA ARG A 40 -6.53 0.21 11.44
C ARG A 40 -6.40 -1.22 10.90
N PRO A 41 -6.10 -1.40 9.61
CA PRO A 41 -6.09 -2.71 8.97
C PRO A 41 -5.03 -3.60 9.63
N TYR A 42 -5.45 -4.52 10.51
CA TYR A 42 -4.55 -5.43 11.25
C TYR A 42 -3.43 -4.74 12.03
N GLY A 43 -3.63 -3.47 12.41
CA GLY A 43 -2.61 -2.65 13.09
C GLY A 43 -1.72 -1.83 12.15
N TYR A 44 -1.77 -2.09 10.83
CA TYR A 44 -1.13 -1.26 9.82
C TYR A 44 -1.78 0.12 9.73
N SER A 45 -1.06 1.01 9.07
CA SER A 45 -1.53 2.33 8.70
C SER A 45 -2.68 2.28 7.68
N PRO A 46 -3.73 3.09 7.85
CA PRO A 46 -4.86 3.10 6.90
C PRO A 46 -4.47 3.70 5.55
N ALA A 47 -5.33 3.54 4.55
CA ALA A 47 -5.19 4.23 3.27
C ALA A 47 -6.09 5.47 3.23
N SER A 48 -5.60 6.57 2.65
CA SER A 48 -6.39 7.78 2.39
C SER A 48 -6.95 7.82 0.98
N VAL A 49 -6.38 7.03 0.05
CA VAL A 49 -6.83 6.84 -1.32
C VAL A 49 -6.92 5.35 -1.62
N HIS A 50 -8.01 4.93 -2.25
CA HIS A 50 -8.30 3.55 -2.60
C HIS A 50 -8.47 3.40 -4.11
N ILE A 51 -7.75 2.44 -4.69
CA ILE A 51 -7.91 2.02 -6.07
C ILE A 51 -8.67 0.69 -6.01
N LEU A 52 -9.89 0.69 -6.54
CA LEU A 52 -10.82 -0.42 -6.49
C LEU A 52 -11.02 -0.99 -7.90
N ALA A 53 -10.89 -2.30 -8.06
CA ALA A 53 -11.22 -3.00 -9.30
C ALA A 53 -12.49 -3.84 -9.13
N PHE A 54 -13.50 -3.56 -9.95
CA PHE A 54 -14.78 -4.25 -9.95
C PHE A 54 -14.98 -5.07 -11.21
N VAL A 55 -15.63 -6.24 -11.06
CA VAL A 55 -16.22 -7.00 -12.17
C VAL A 55 -17.72 -7.10 -11.90
N GLY A 56 -18.51 -6.35 -12.66
CA GLY A 56 -19.91 -6.12 -12.31
C GLY A 56 -20.01 -5.41 -10.95
N SER A 57 -20.71 -6.01 -9.98
CA SER A 57 -20.81 -5.49 -8.61
C SER A 57 -19.74 -6.04 -7.65
N ALA A 58 -18.95 -7.03 -8.08
CA ALA A 58 -17.97 -7.68 -7.22
C ALA A 58 -16.64 -6.91 -7.21
N LEU A 59 -16.17 -6.53 -6.01
CA LEU A 59 -14.81 -6.02 -5.83
C LEU A 59 -13.83 -7.20 -5.89
N VAL A 60 -12.94 -7.17 -6.86
CA VAL A 60 -11.97 -8.25 -7.15
C VAL A 60 -10.52 -7.83 -6.95
N GLY A 61 -10.27 -6.57 -6.60
CA GLY A 61 -8.95 -6.16 -6.16
C GLY A 61 -8.89 -4.74 -5.63
N HIS A 62 -7.84 -4.50 -4.84
CA HIS A 62 -7.62 -3.25 -4.12
C HIS A 62 -6.12 -2.93 -4.04
N VAL A 63 -5.81 -1.65 -4.12
CA VAL A 63 -4.54 -1.05 -3.67
C VAL A 63 -4.90 0.23 -2.93
N GLY A 64 -4.30 0.45 -1.76
CA GLY A 64 -4.47 1.67 -0.99
C GLY A 64 -3.15 2.41 -0.82
N PHE A 65 -3.19 3.72 -0.69
CA PHE A 65 -2.04 4.49 -0.20
C PHE A 65 -2.45 5.66 0.67
N GLN A 66 -1.50 6.18 1.45
CA GLN A 66 -1.60 7.49 2.08
C GLN A 66 -0.31 8.27 1.98
N THR A 67 -0.41 9.60 2.02
CA THR A 67 0.74 10.49 1.97
C THR A 67 1.35 10.65 3.36
N ARG A 68 2.66 10.36 3.52
CA ARG A 68 3.41 10.61 4.76
C ARG A 68 4.82 11.12 4.46
N THR A 69 5.31 12.06 5.25
CA THR A 69 6.72 12.43 5.27
C THR A 69 7.50 11.51 6.21
N LEU A 70 8.49 10.80 5.66
CA LEU A 70 9.46 9.97 6.39
C LEU A 70 10.76 10.74 6.62
N THR A 71 11.60 10.22 7.51
CA THR A 71 13.02 10.54 7.54
C THR A 71 13.79 9.45 6.79
N VAL A 72 14.74 9.82 5.93
CA VAL A 72 15.72 8.90 5.31
C VAL A 72 17.11 9.49 5.51
N GLY A 73 17.88 8.93 6.46
CA GLY A 73 19.13 9.55 6.92
C GLY A 73 18.87 10.94 7.48
N GLU A 74 19.41 11.98 6.83
CA GLU A 74 19.18 13.39 7.18
C GLU A 74 18.07 14.06 6.36
N ALA A 75 17.52 13.38 5.36
CA ALA A 75 16.54 13.94 4.44
C ALA A 75 15.09 13.68 4.90
N GLU A 76 14.20 14.64 4.65
CA GLU A 76 12.76 14.41 4.71
C GLU A 76 12.24 14.02 3.33
N VAL A 77 11.44 12.95 3.27
CA VAL A 77 10.92 12.40 2.02
C VAL A 77 9.42 12.15 2.15
N THR A 78 8.62 12.83 1.33
CA THR A 78 7.18 12.59 1.28
C THR A 78 6.86 11.44 0.32
N VAL A 79 6.23 10.40 0.85
CA VAL A 79 5.91 9.17 0.13
C VAL A 79 4.40 8.91 0.07
N ALA A 80 3.99 8.17 -0.95
CA ALA A 80 2.75 7.40 -0.96
C ALA A 80 3.02 6.03 -0.34
N GLY A 81 2.83 5.95 0.98
CA GLY A 81 2.91 4.68 1.70
C GLY A 81 1.80 3.75 1.24
N THR A 82 2.16 2.67 0.57
CA THR A 82 1.27 1.81 -0.20
C THR A 82 1.04 0.49 0.54
N GLY A 83 -0.22 0.13 0.71
CA GLY A 83 -0.65 -1.02 1.50
C GLY A 83 -1.97 -1.60 1.02
N GLY A 84 -2.41 -2.67 1.69
CA GLY A 84 -3.68 -3.35 1.37
C GLY A 84 -3.73 -3.89 -0.06
N VAL A 85 -2.59 -4.25 -0.66
CA VAL A 85 -2.54 -4.77 -2.03
C VAL A 85 -3.14 -6.17 -2.05
N LEU A 86 -4.30 -6.34 -2.68
CA LEU A 86 -4.98 -7.63 -2.75
C LEU A 86 -5.71 -7.79 -4.08
N VAL A 87 -5.58 -8.98 -4.67
CA VAL A 87 -6.39 -9.44 -5.81
C VAL A 87 -7.09 -10.71 -5.37
N ASP A 88 -8.41 -10.73 -5.56
CA ASP A 88 -9.26 -11.89 -5.26
C ASP A 88 -8.75 -13.12 -6.01
N GLU A 89 -8.78 -14.28 -5.37
CA GLU A 89 -8.23 -15.53 -5.89
C GLU A 89 -8.71 -15.82 -7.32
N VAL A 90 -10.00 -15.60 -7.60
CA VAL A 90 -10.61 -15.88 -8.91
C VAL A 90 -10.11 -14.95 -10.03
N ALA A 91 -9.48 -13.82 -9.67
CA ALA A 91 -8.97 -12.82 -10.60
C ALA A 91 -7.44 -12.81 -10.70
N ARG A 92 -6.74 -13.67 -9.94
CA ARG A 92 -5.27 -13.80 -9.99
C ARG A 92 -4.81 -14.33 -11.35
N GLY A 93 -3.54 -14.09 -11.70
CA GLY A 93 -2.96 -14.50 -12.99
C GLY A 93 -3.42 -13.70 -14.23
N SER A 94 -4.47 -12.89 -14.12
CA SER A 94 -5.01 -12.05 -15.21
C SER A 94 -4.22 -10.77 -15.51
N GLY A 95 -3.16 -10.52 -14.74
CA GLY A 95 -2.43 -9.24 -14.76
C GLY A 95 -3.14 -8.08 -14.03
N LEU A 96 -4.27 -8.33 -13.35
CA LEU A 96 -5.04 -7.30 -12.64
C LEU A 96 -4.21 -6.52 -11.62
N GLY A 97 -3.36 -7.20 -10.85
CA GLY A 97 -2.50 -6.54 -9.86
C GLY A 97 -1.59 -5.47 -10.48
N ARG A 98 -1.01 -5.72 -11.68
CA ARG A 98 -0.19 -4.72 -12.36
C ARG A 98 -1.02 -3.52 -12.84
N ARG A 99 -2.26 -3.76 -13.30
CA ARG A 99 -3.18 -2.68 -13.70
C ARG A 99 -3.61 -1.83 -12.49
N LEU A 100 -3.86 -2.47 -11.34
CA LEU A 100 -4.12 -1.78 -10.07
C LEU A 100 -2.93 -0.91 -9.65
N MET A 101 -1.71 -1.47 -9.64
CA MET A 101 -0.51 -0.70 -9.28
C MET A 101 -0.28 0.49 -10.22
N ARG A 102 -0.47 0.30 -11.52
CA ARG A 102 -0.40 1.40 -12.49
C ARG A 102 -1.41 2.52 -12.17
N ARG A 103 -2.65 2.16 -11.85
CA ARG A 103 -3.68 3.14 -11.45
C ARG A 103 -3.36 3.84 -10.14
N ALA A 104 -2.74 3.12 -9.20
CA ALA A 104 -2.25 3.72 -7.96
C ALA A 104 -1.14 4.73 -8.26
N GLN A 105 -0.15 4.38 -9.10
CA GLN A 105 0.93 5.27 -9.52
C GLN A 105 0.40 6.51 -10.27
N GLU A 106 -0.59 6.35 -11.16
CA GLU A 106 -1.29 7.45 -11.81
C GLU A 106 -1.96 8.37 -10.77
N ALA A 107 -2.65 7.82 -9.77
CA ALA A 107 -3.26 8.61 -8.70
C ALA A 107 -2.25 9.29 -7.76
N MET A 108 -1.08 8.69 -7.52
CA MET A 108 -0.01 9.30 -6.72
C MET A 108 0.60 10.51 -7.42
N TRP A 109 0.60 10.54 -8.76
CA TRP A 109 1.14 11.65 -9.55
C TRP A 109 0.36 12.96 -9.38
N GLU A 110 -0.93 12.86 -9.06
CA GLU A 110 -1.84 14.00 -8.85
C GLU A 110 -1.53 14.80 -7.59
N ASP A 111 -0.82 14.23 -6.60
CA ASP A 111 -0.36 14.95 -5.41
C ASP A 111 1.10 15.39 -5.59
N GLU A 112 1.30 16.68 -5.86
CA GLU A 112 2.62 17.27 -6.14
C GLU A 112 3.63 17.12 -5.00
N ARG A 113 3.16 16.83 -3.78
CA ARG A 113 4.03 16.63 -2.62
C ARG A 113 4.69 15.25 -2.64
N ILE A 114 4.09 14.27 -3.31
CA ILE A 114 4.58 12.89 -3.29
C ILE A 114 5.80 12.76 -4.19
N GLN A 115 6.91 12.31 -3.60
CA GLN A 115 8.18 12.11 -4.29
C GLN A 115 8.38 10.66 -4.73
N PHE A 116 7.90 9.71 -3.91
CA PHE A 116 8.03 8.27 -4.13
C PHE A 116 6.77 7.52 -3.70
N GLY A 117 6.45 6.40 -4.35
CA GLY A 117 5.73 5.31 -3.69
C GLY A 117 6.67 4.58 -2.74
N TYR A 118 6.15 4.09 -1.61
CA TYR A 118 6.93 3.32 -0.63
C TYR A 118 6.11 2.15 -0.10
N LEU A 119 6.71 0.96 0.00
CA LEU A 119 6.11 -0.19 0.69
C LEU A 119 7.17 -1.14 1.26
N GLY A 120 6.80 -1.83 2.33
CA GLY A 120 7.45 -3.06 2.76
C GLY A 120 6.68 -4.28 2.23
N CYS A 121 7.36 -5.38 1.94
CA CYS A 121 6.68 -6.62 1.56
C CYS A 121 7.46 -7.88 1.95
N ARG A 122 6.85 -9.05 1.77
CA ARG A 122 7.55 -10.34 1.87
C ARG A 122 8.38 -10.64 0.62
N GLU A 123 9.45 -11.43 0.76
CA GLU A 123 10.38 -11.75 -0.34
C GLU A 123 9.66 -12.33 -1.59
N GLY A 124 8.69 -13.22 -1.37
CA GLY A 124 8.01 -13.95 -2.43
C GLY A 124 7.15 -13.11 -3.38
N VAL A 125 6.86 -11.83 -3.05
CA VAL A 125 6.03 -10.95 -3.92
C VAL A 125 6.83 -9.86 -4.61
N ILE A 126 8.15 -9.81 -4.44
CA ILE A 126 8.98 -8.78 -5.05
C ILE A 126 8.95 -8.83 -6.58
N PRO A 127 9.00 -10.00 -7.25
CA PRO A 127 8.88 -10.05 -8.71
C PRO A 127 7.59 -9.41 -9.24
N PHE A 128 6.51 -9.44 -8.46
CA PHE A 128 5.28 -8.73 -8.81
C PHE A 128 5.48 -7.22 -8.80
N TYR A 129 6.05 -6.66 -7.74
CA TYR A 129 6.29 -5.22 -7.64
C TYR A 129 7.33 -4.72 -8.64
N GLU A 130 8.42 -5.45 -8.86
CA GLU A 130 9.41 -5.16 -9.89
C GLU A 130 8.78 -5.15 -11.29
N SER A 131 7.87 -6.09 -11.58
CA SER A 131 7.11 -6.08 -12.84
C SER A 131 6.15 -4.89 -12.99
N ALA A 132 5.86 -4.18 -11.90
CA ALA A 132 5.09 -2.93 -11.87
C ALA A 132 5.99 -1.69 -11.76
N GLY A 133 7.31 -1.83 -11.94
CA GLY A 133 8.28 -0.74 -11.98
C GLY A 133 8.83 -0.30 -10.62
N TRP A 134 8.52 -1.03 -9.53
CA TRP A 134 9.08 -0.75 -8.21
C TRP A 134 10.53 -1.25 -8.11
N GLN A 135 11.32 -0.59 -7.28
CA GLN A 135 12.75 -0.83 -7.13
C GLN A 135 13.06 -1.16 -5.68
N ARG A 136 13.82 -2.23 -5.44
CA ARG A 136 14.31 -2.57 -4.11
C ARG A 136 15.27 -1.50 -3.59
N VAL A 137 15.13 -1.16 -2.33
CA VAL A 137 16.13 -0.40 -1.56
C VAL A 137 16.57 -1.22 -0.35
N ARG A 138 17.78 -0.95 0.14
CA ARG A 138 18.30 -1.57 1.36
C ARG A 138 18.52 -0.49 2.39
N ALA A 139 17.83 -0.61 3.52
CA ALA A 139 17.97 0.27 4.66
C ALA A 139 17.53 -0.47 5.92
N VAL A 140 17.97 0.03 7.07
CA VAL A 140 17.31 -0.28 8.34
C VAL A 140 16.04 0.57 8.39
N GLU A 141 14.90 -0.04 8.66
CA GLU A 141 13.62 0.63 8.86
C GLU A 141 13.28 0.68 10.35
N ARG A 142 12.85 1.85 10.81
CA ARG A 142 12.31 2.14 12.12
C ARG A 142 10.84 2.55 11.98
N HIS A 143 9.95 1.94 12.75
CA HIS A 143 8.53 2.27 12.72
C HIS A 143 7.84 2.04 14.08
N THR A 144 6.69 2.67 14.29
CA THR A 144 5.85 2.41 15.47
C THR A 144 5.26 1.00 15.37
N SER A 145 5.30 0.23 16.46
CA SER A 145 4.73 -1.11 16.48
C SER A 145 3.24 -1.11 16.16
N MET A 146 2.82 -2.10 15.38
CA MET A 146 1.40 -2.33 15.06
C MET A 146 0.58 -2.77 16.27
N GLN A 147 1.24 -3.30 17.32
CA GLN A 147 0.59 -3.86 18.51
C GLN A 147 0.56 -2.87 19.68
N ASP A 148 1.65 -2.14 19.91
CA ASP A 148 1.77 -1.16 20.99
C ASP A 148 2.30 0.18 20.47
N PRO A 149 1.48 1.25 20.45
CA PRO A 149 1.87 2.54 19.91
C PRO A 149 2.98 3.24 20.70
N ARG A 150 3.33 2.76 21.90
CA ARG A 150 4.43 3.29 22.72
C ARG A 150 5.78 2.64 22.40
N SER A 151 5.78 1.57 21.60
CA SER A 151 6.98 0.82 21.24
C SER A 151 7.41 1.09 19.81
N THR A 152 8.72 1.01 19.57
CA THR A 152 9.32 1.13 18.24
C THR A 152 9.93 -0.21 17.83
N VAL A 153 9.74 -0.56 16.56
CA VAL A 153 10.38 -1.69 15.91
C VAL A 153 11.48 -1.15 15.00
N VAL A 154 12.63 -1.83 15.01
CA VAL A 154 13.75 -1.58 14.09
C VAL A 154 14.05 -2.90 13.39
N SER A 155 14.06 -2.90 12.06
CA SER A 155 14.25 -4.12 11.25
C SER A 155 15.08 -3.85 10.01
N SER A 156 15.89 -4.83 9.64
CA SER A 156 16.61 -4.90 8.36
C SER A 156 16.18 -6.11 7.51
N ASP A 157 15.17 -6.84 7.96
CA ASP A 157 14.89 -8.20 7.47
C ASP A 157 13.85 -8.22 6.34
N GLY A 158 13.07 -7.14 6.24
CA GLY A 158 12.00 -6.99 5.26
C GLY A 158 12.46 -6.28 3.98
N PRO A 159 12.12 -6.81 2.81
CA PRO A 159 12.24 -6.10 1.54
C PRO A 159 11.50 -4.77 1.54
N LEU A 160 12.23 -3.71 1.23
CA LEU A 160 11.70 -2.36 1.07
C LEU A 160 11.76 -1.98 -0.41
N LEU A 161 10.66 -1.41 -0.91
CA LEU A 161 10.57 -1.02 -2.30
C LEU A 161 10.06 0.41 -2.43
N ILE A 162 10.59 1.08 -3.45
CA ILE A 162 10.19 2.42 -3.84
C ILE A 162 9.68 2.44 -5.28
N PHE A 163 8.87 3.45 -5.58
CA PHE A 163 8.54 3.82 -6.96
C PHE A 163 8.86 5.30 -7.16
N PRO A 164 9.89 5.65 -7.97
CA PRO A 164 10.20 7.05 -8.24
C PRO A 164 9.05 7.75 -8.95
N ILE A 165 8.51 8.82 -8.37
CA ILE A 165 7.51 9.67 -9.01
C ILE A 165 8.22 10.86 -9.64
N ARG A 166 8.84 11.72 -8.83
CA ARG A 166 9.34 13.03 -9.30
C ARG A 166 10.82 13.06 -9.73
N GLY A 167 11.37 11.96 -10.27
CA GLY A 167 12.72 11.91 -10.85
C GLY A 167 13.87 12.27 -9.90
N ARG A 168 13.66 12.18 -8.58
CA ARG A 168 14.70 12.35 -7.57
C ARG A 168 15.30 11.00 -7.22
N ASP A 169 16.57 10.99 -6.88
CA ASP A 169 17.23 9.81 -6.31
C ASP A 169 16.74 9.57 -4.88
N TRP A 170 16.62 8.30 -4.51
CA TRP A 170 16.30 7.91 -3.13
C TRP A 170 17.48 8.24 -2.20
N PRO A 171 17.27 8.96 -1.09
CA PRO A 171 18.35 9.28 -0.16
C PRO A 171 18.93 8.03 0.52
N ALA A 172 20.20 8.09 0.90
CA ALA A 172 20.84 7.04 1.69
C ALA A 172 20.62 7.27 3.19
N GLY A 173 20.48 6.17 3.96
CA GLY A 173 20.40 6.20 5.42
C GLY A 173 19.29 5.31 5.96
N GLU A 174 19.15 5.31 7.28
CA GLU A 174 18.05 4.65 7.97
C GLU A 174 16.72 5.34 7.65
N ILE A 175 15.66 4.55 7.57
CA ILE A 175 14.31 5.04 7.29
C ILE A 175 13.54 5.08 8.59
N ASP A 176 13.02 6.24 8.99
CA ASP A 176 12.01 6.36 10.05
C ASP A 176 10.65 6.64 9.42
N LEU A 177 9.73 5.68 9.54
CA LEU A 177 8.37 5.80 9.01
C LEU A 177 7.51 6.81 9.76
N ARG A 178 7.94 7.29 10.93
CA ARG A 178 7.19 8.23 11.78
C ARG A 178 5.74 7.78 12.05
N GLY A 179 5.52 6.48 12.15
CA GLY A 179 4.22 5.84 12.33
C GLY A 179 4.29 4.34 12.08
N THR A 180 3.14 3.68 12.02
CA THR A 180 3.07 2.24 11.68
C THR A 180 3.38 2.00 10.19
N PRO A 181 3.79 0.78 9.80
CA PRO A 181 3.96 0.40 8.40
C PRO A 181 2.62 0.29 7.66
N TRP A 182 2.67 0.09 6.34
CA TRP A 182 1.52 -0.06 5.43
C TRP A 182 1.35 -1.48 4.91
#